data_AF-A0A0K8QQA5-F1
#
_entry.id   AF-A0A0K8QQA5-F1
#
_cell.length_a   1.000
_cell.length_b   1.000
_cell.length_c   1.000
_cell.angle_alpha   90.00
_cell.angle_beta   90.00
_cell.angle_gamma   90.00
#
_symmetry.space_group_name_H-M   'P 1'
#
loop_
_entity.id
_entity.type
_entity.pdbx_description
1 polymer ?
#
loop_
_entity_poly.entity_id
_entity_poly.type
_entity_poly.pdbx_seq_one_letter_code
_entity_poly.pdbx_strand_id
1 'polypeptide(L)'
;MNELAWLKQARALNAPVEPGRDLWPDIAARIAAPAPRRRRSPRLLLAAASAAVALVVGGISARLLLEAAADAPAVGREARWNPHDPRLAGAAIELDAARYELRQALDESPKAAFLHRLIDRTERQQARLRQLEHRAG
;
A
#
# COMPACT_ATOMS: atom_id res chain seq x y z
N MET A 1 -7.01 -27.20 15.10
CA MET A 1 -8.01 -26.14 15.36
C MET A 1 -9.13 -26.31 14.35
N ASN A 2 -10.39 -26.35 14.81
CA ASN A 2 -11.55 -26.69 13.96
C ASN A 2 -12.04 -25.47 13.16
N GLU A 3 -12.34 -25.64 11.86
CA GLU A 3 -12.86 -24.61 10.96
C GLU A 3 -14.14 -23.93 11.47
N LEU A 4 -15.00 -24.69 12.16
CA LEU A 4 -16.19 -24.18 12.82
C LEU A 4 -15.89 -23.17 13.94
N ALA A 5 -14.75 -23.32 14.63
CA ALA A 5 -14.33 -22.35 15.65
C ALA A 5 -13.90 -21.04 14.99
N TRP A 6 -13.21 -21.11 13.85
CA TRP A 6 -12.82 -19.94 13.06
C TRP A 6 -14.02 -19.18 12.51
N LEU A 7 -15.01 -19.89 11.94
CA LEU A 7 -16.24 -19.27 11.44
C LEU A 7 -17.05 -18.58 12.55
N LYS A 8 -17.11 -19.19 13.75
CA LYS A 8 -17.74 -18.57 14.91
C LYS A 8 -17.00 -17.31 15.35
N GLN A 9 -15.67 -17.33 15.35
CA GLN A 9 -14.86 -16.18 15.75
C GLN A 9 -14.94 -15.04 14.72
N ALA A 10 -14.89 -15.36 13.43
CA ALA A 10 -15.11 -14.38 12.36
C ALA A 10 -16.49 -13.72 12.45
N ARG A 11 -17.52 -14.50 12.81
CA ARG A 11 -18.89 -13.97 13.02
C ARG A 11 -18.99 -13.10 14.27
N ALA A 12 -18.28 -13.43 15.35
CA ALA A 12 -18.23 -12.62 16.56
C ALA A 12 -17.53 -11.27 16.35
N LEU A 13 -16.51 -11.22 15.48
CA LEU A 13 -15.83 -9.98 15.10
C LEU A 13 -16.69 -9.05 14.24
N ASN A 14 -17.65 -9.61 13.49
CA ASN A 14 -18.59 -8.86 12.66
C ASN A 14 -19.88 -8.47 13.43
N ALA A 15 -19.92 -8.66 14.74
CA ALA A 15 -21.03 -8.17 15.54
C ALA A 15 -20.98 -6.64 15.61
N PRO A 16 -22.12 -5.94 15.43
CA PRO A 16 -22.16 -4.49 15.60
C PRO A 16 -21.81 -4.14 17.04
N VAL A 17 -20.65 -3.50 17.23
CA VAL A 17 -20.23 -2.96 18.53
C VAL A 17 -20.69 -1.51 18.58
N GLU A 18 -21.67 -1.22 19.43
CA GLU A 18 -22.08 0.15 19.69
C GLU A 18 -21.10 0.78 20.70
N PRO A 19 -20.48 1.93 20.39
CA PRO A 19 -19.57 2.58 21.32
C PRO A 19 -20.35 3.03 22.57
N GLY A 20 -19.82 2.75 23.77
CA GLY A 20 -20.48 3.06 25.04
C GLY A 20 -20.66 4.56 25.34
N ARG A 21 -20.23 5.44 24.45
CA ARG A 21 -20.50 6.88 24.48
C ARG A 21 -20.54 7.42 23.06
N ASP A 22 -21.31 8.48 22.87
CA ASP A 22 -21.29 9.23 21.61
C ASP A 22 -19.92 9.90 21.41
N LEU A 23 -19.22 9.53 20.33
CA LEU A 23 -17.92 10.07 19.96
C LEU A 23 -18.05 11.29 19.03
N TRP A 24 -19.25 11.58 18.53
CA TRP A 24 -19.50 12.67 17.61
C TRP A 24 -19.10 14.05 18.15
N PRO A 25 -19.36 14.39 19.43
CA PRO A 25 -18.96 15.68 19.99
C PRO A 25 -17.44 15.88 20.00
N ASP A 26 -16.68 14.84 20.38
CA ASP A 26 -15.21 14.87 20.42
C ASP A 26 -14.62 15.01 19.01
N ILE A 27 -15.19 14.28 18.03
CA ILE A 27 -14.77 14.36 16.63
C ILE A 27 -15.08 15.75 16.06
N ALA A 28 -16.29 16.27 16.29
CA ALA A 28 -16.70 17.60 15.86
C ALA A 28 -15.78 18.67 16.46
N ALA A 29 -15.41 18.56 17.74
CA ALA A 29 -14.48 19.47 18.39
C ALA A 29 -13.08 19.42 17.75
N ARG A 30 -12.58 18.22 17.40
CA ARG A 30 -11.27 18.07 16.73
C ARG A 30 -11.27 18.58 15.29
N ILE A 31 -12.38 18.45 14.56
CA ILE A 31 -12.53 19.00 13.21
C ILE A 31 -12.64 20.53 13.25
N ALA A 32 -13.38 21.07 14.23
CA ALA A 32 -13.54 22.51 14.41
C ALA A 32 -12.29 23.18 14.98
N ALA A 33 -11.42 22.44 15.67
CA ALA A 33 -10.18 22.96 16.20
C ALA A 33 -9.25 23.39 15.06
N PRO A 34 -8.85 24.67 14.99
CA PRO A 34 -7.88 25.11 14.01
C PRO A 34 -6.54 24.40 14.28
N ALA A 35 -6.02 23.69 13.28
CA ALA A 35 -4.71 23.05 13.38
C ALA A 35 -3.65 24.08 13.79
N PRO A 36 -2.76 23.78 14.76
CA PRO A 36 -1.72 24.71 15.16
C PRO A 36 -0.84 25.03 13.96
N ARG A 37 -0.95 26.26 13.46
CA ARG A 37 -0.12 26.78 12.38
C ARG A 37 1.30 26.89 12.92
N ARG A 38 2.11 25.84 12.75
CA ARG A 38 3.56 25.94 12.90
C ARG A 38 4.02 27.08 11.99
N ARG A 39 4.54 28.17 12.58
CA ARG A 39 5.15 29.28 11.86
C ARG A 39 6.31 28.73 11.03
N ARG A 40 6.03 28.37 9.78
CA ARG A 40 7.04 27.93 8.83
C ARG A 40 7.79 29.16 8.37
N SER A 41 9.11 29.15 8.60
CA SER A 41 10.01 30.19 8.13
C SER A 41 9.86 30.39 6.61
N PRO A 42 9.93 31.62 6.10
CA PRO A 42 9.68 31.94 4.69
C PRO A 42 10.70 31.31 3.72
N ARG A 43 11.77 30.70 4.22
CA ARG A 43 12.77 29.96 3.41
C ARG A 43 12.21 28.66 2.81
N LEU A 44 11.07 28.15 3.29
CA LEU A 44 10.43 26.92 2.79
C LEU A 44 9.43 27.14 1.63
N LEU A 45 9.10 28.38 1.28
CA LEU A 45 8.08 28.66 0.26
C LEU A 45 8.59 28.52 -1.18
N LEU A 46 9.91 28.53 -1.42
CA LEU A 46 10.45 28.24 -2.75
C LEU A 46 10.37 26.76 -3.15
N ALA A 47 10.16 25.84 -2.19
CA ALA A 47 10.09 24.39 -2.46
C ALA A 47 8.66 23.88 -2.74
N ALA A 48 7.63 24.71 -2.55
CA ALA A 48 6.23 24.27 -2.61
C ALA A 48 5.61 24.28 -4.02
N ALA A 49 6.18 25.04 -4.96
CA ALA A 49 5.65 25.15 -6.32
C ALA A 49 5.83 23.87 -7.16
N SER A 50 6.87 23.06 -6.87
CA SER A 50 7.12 21.80 -7.58
C SER A 50 6.20 20.65 -7.15
N ALA A 51 5.58 20.73 -5.97
CA ALA A 51 4.71 19.66 -5.45
C ALA A 51 3.30 19.66 -6.08
N ALA A 52 2.80 20.80 -6.54
CA ALA A 52 1.45 20.91 -7.10
C ALA A 52 1.33 20.27 -8.50
N VAL A 53 2.38 20.31 -9.31
CA VAL A 53 2.39 19.68 -10.66
C VAL A 53 2.48 18.16 -10.56
N ALA A 54 3.21 17.64 -9.56
CA ALA A 54 3.33 16.20 -9.33
C ALA A 54 2.00 15.52 -8.92
N LEU A 55 1.13 16.24 -8.21
CA LEU A 55 -0.17 15.70 -7.77
C LEU A 55 -1.20 15.63 -8.90
N VAL A 56 -1.15 16.53 -9.88
CA VAL A 56 -2.06 16.50 -11.04
C VAL A 56 -1.66 15.40 -12.02
N VAL A 57 -0.36 15.21 -12.27
CA VAL A 57 0.13 14.10 -13.12
C VAL A 57 -0.06 12.74 -12.43
N GLY A 58 0.24 12.62 -11.13
CA GLY A 58 0.08 11.37 -10.39
C GLY A 58 -1.38 10.95 -10.18
N GLY A 59 -2.32 11.91 -10.04
CA GLY A 59 -3.75 11.61 -9.85
C GLY A 59 -4.44 11.06 -11.09
N ILE A 60 -4.00 11.46 -12.29
CA ILE A 60 -4.54 10.96 -13.56
C ILE A 60 -4.03 9.54 -13.85
N SER A 61 -2.77 9.24 -13.54
CA SER A 61 -2.21 7.88 -13.64
C SER A 61 -2.94 6.89 -12.72
N ALA A 62 -3.30 7.29 -11.49
CA ALA A 62 -4.00 6.41 -10.56
C ALA A 62 -5.40 6.00 -11.03
N ARG A 63 -6.11 6.89 -11.76
CA ARG A 63 -7.43 6.57 -12.33
C ARG A 63 -7.33 5.61 -13.51
N LEU A 64 -6.31 5.75 -14.36
CA LEU A 64 -6.05 4.85 -15.47
C LEU A 64 -5.55 3.47 -15.01
N LEU A 65 -4.77 3.40 -13.92
CA LEU A 65 -4.36 2.12 -13.31
C LEU A 65 -5.54 1.35 -12.72
N LEU A 66 -6.55 2.04 -12.17
CA LEU A 66 -7.72 1.38 -11.59
C LEU A 66 -8.63 0.78 -12.68
N GLU A 67 -8.70 1.43 -13.86
CA GLU A 67 -9.40 0.90 -15.04
C GLU A 67 -8.60 -0.22 -15.72
N ALA A 68 -7.27 -0.13 -15.79
CA ALA A 68 -6.41 -1.20 -16.31
C ALA A 68 -6.37 -2.45 -15.40
N ALA A 69 -6.53 -2.28 -14.09
CA ALA A 69 -6.62 -3.39 -13.14
C ALA A 69 -7.90 -4.23 -13.31
N ALA A 70 -8.94 -3.69 -13.96
CA ALA A 70 -10.16 -4.45 -14.27
C ALA A 70 -9.99 -5.39 -15.49
N ASP A 71 -8.97 -5.17 -16.33
CA ASP A 71 -8.76 -5.87 -17.60
C ASP A 71 -7.48 -6.73 -17.67
N ALA A 72 -6.73 -6.87 -16.58
CA ALA A 72 -5.47 -7.61 -16.60
C ALA A 72 -5.69 -9.13 -16.77
N PRO A 73 -5.18 -9.77 -17.85
CA PRO A 73 -5.27 -11.21 -18.02
C PRO A 73 -4.30 -11.93 -17.06
N ALA A 74 -4.74 -13.07 -16.55
CA ALA A 74 -3.96 -13.96 -15.69
C ALA A 74 -2.83 -14.64 -16.46
N VAL A 75 -1.70 -13.94 -16.64
CA VAL A 75 -0.48 -14.53 -17.23
C VAL A 75 0.70 -14.31 -16.28
N GLY A 76 1.33 -15.43 -15.88
CA GLY A 76 2.56 -15.45 -15.10
C GLY A 76 2.35 -15.73 -13.62
N ARG A 77 1.98 -16.97 -13.27
CA ARG A 77 2.00 -17.47 -11.89
C ARG A 77 3.46 -17.72 -11.45
N GLU A 78 4.30 -16.69 -11.49
CA GLU A 78 5.45 -16.67 -10.59
C GLU A 78 4.88 -16.73 -9.18
N ALA A 79 5.38 -17.66 -8.36
CA ALA A 79 4.75 -18.06 -7.12
C ALA A 79 4.54 -16.86 -6.18
N ARG A 80 3.31 -16.33 -6.20
CA ARG A 80 2.80 -15.26 -5.34
C ARG A 80 3.21 -15.57 -3.91
N TRP A 81 4.06 -14.74 -3.33
CA TRP A 81 4.54 -14.99 -1.97
C TRP A 81 3.41 -14.68 -1.00
N ASN A 82 2.99 -15.69 -0.24
CA ASN A 82 1.91 -15.55 0.73
C ASN A 82 2.47 -15.76 2.15
N PRO A 83 2.84 -14.69 2.86
CA PRO A 83 3.38 -14.81 4.21
C PRO A 83 2.33 -15.31 5.20
N HIS A 84 2.76 -16.08 6.20
CA HIS A 84 1.91 -16.55 7.31
C HIS A 84 1.63 -15.46 8.33
N ASP A 85 2.56 -14.50 8.49
CA ASP A 85 2.37 -13.34 9.37
C ASP A 85 1.41 -12.34 8.70
N PRO A 86 0.22 -12.06 9.29
CA PRO A 86 -0.74 -11.12 8.73
C PRO A 86 -0.19 -9.69 8.62
N ARG A 87 0.85 -9.33 9.37
CA ARG A 87 1.50 -8.02 9.29
C ARG A 87 2.27 -7.83 7.97
N LEU A 88 2.69 -8.93 7.34
CA LEU A 88 3.44 -8.91 6.08
C LEU A 88 2.53 -9.11 4.86
N ALA A 89 1.27 -9.49 5.05
CA ALA A 89 0.33 -9.77 3.96
C ALA A 89 0.13 -8.58 3.02
N GLY A 90 -0.06 -7.37 3.56
CA GLY A 90 -0.21 -6.16 2.74
C GLY A 90 1.05 -5.85 1.92
N ALA A 91 2.22 -5.95 2.55
CA ALA A 91 3.50 -5.73 1.87
C ALA A 91 3.75 -6.76 0.76
N ALA A 92 3.33 -8.01 0.94
CA ALA A 92 3.45 -9.04 -0.08
C ALA A 92 2.60 -8.72 -1.32
N ILE A 93 1.36 -8.28 -1.12
CA ILE A 93 0.46 -7.87 -2.21
C ILE A 93 1.06 -6.68 -2.99
N GLU A 94 1.53 -5.65 -2.29
CA GLU A 94 2.13 -4.46 -2.93
C GLU A 94 3.42 -4.79 -3.68
N LEU A 95 4.28 -5.65 -3.13
CA LEU A 95 5.53 -6.08 -3.79
C LEU A 95 5.26 -6.90 -5.05
N ASP A 96 4.26 -7.78 -5.03
CA ASP A 96 3.89 -8.58 -6.19
C ASP A 96 3.28 -7.69 -7.30
N ALA A 97 2.45 -6.70 -6.94
CA ALA A 97 1.95 -5.70 -7.89
C ALA A 97 3.09 -4.86 -8.50
N ALA A 98 4.00 -4.34 -7.67
CA ALA A 98 5.15 -3.57 -8.14
C ALA A 98 6.07 -4.39 -9.05
N ARG A 99 6.27 -5.68 -8.74
CA ARG A 99 7.07 -6.60 -9.59
C ARG A 99 6.41 -6.79 -10.96
N TYR A 100 5.09 -6.96 -11.00
CA TYR A 100 4.34 -7.08 -12.25
C TYR A 100 4.50 -5.83 -13.13
N GLU A 101 4.29 -4.64 -12.56
CA GLU A 101 4.44 -3.36 -13.29
C GLU A 101 5.89 -3.15 -13.78
N LEU A 102 6.89 -3.47 -12.95
CA LEU A 102 8.29 -3.36 -13.35
C LEU A 102 8.65 -4.32 -14.49
N ARG A 103 8.04 -5.51 -14.52
CA ARG A 103 8.22 -6.48 -15.61
C ARG A 103 7.60 -5.96 -16.90
N GLN A 104 6.38 -5.44 -16.83
CA GLN A 104 5.72 -4.82 -17.97
C GLN A 104 6.53 -3.62 -18.52
N ALA A 105 6.98 -2.72 -17.64
CA ALA A 105 7.83 -1.61 -18.04
C ALA A 105 9.16 -2.06 -18.66
N LEU A 106 9.69 -3.21 -18.22
CA LEU A 106 10.89 -3.80 -18.80
C LEU A 106 10.64 -4.36 -20.20
N ASP A 107 9.48 -4.97 -20.42
CA ASP A 107 9.06 -5.46 -21.74
C ASP A 107 8.92 -4.30 -22.74
N GLU A 108 8.37 -3.16 -22.28
CA GLU A 108 8.27 -1.93 -23.07
C GLU A 108 9.64 -1.25 -23.31
N SER A 109 10.56 -1.34 -22.34
CA SER A 109 11.88 -0.70 -22.41
C SER A 109 13.03 -1.63 -21.98
N PRO A 110 13.43 -2.60 -22.82
CA PRO A 110 14.38 -3.67 -22.43
C PRO A 110 15.79 -3.17 -22.08
N LYS A 111 16.18 -2.02 -22.66
CA LYS A 111 17.52 -1.42 -22.50
C LYS A 111 17.62 -0.50 -21.28
N ALA A 112 16.55 -0.32 -20.51
CA ALA A 112 16.53 0.57 -19.36
C ALA A 112 17.29 -0.04 -18.16
N ALA A 113 18.58 0.28 -18.03
CA ALA A 113 19.43 -0.20 -16.95
C ALA A 113 18.93 0.15 -15.53
N PHE A 114 18.09 1.18 -15.39
CA PHE A 114 17.49 1.52 -14.10
C PHE A 114 16.39 0.54 -13.67
N LEU A 115 15.61 0.00 -14.61
CA LEU A 115 14.53 -0.95 -14.34
C LEU A 115 15.10 -2.28 -13.83
N HIS A 116 16.15 -2.78 -14.48
CA HIS A 116 16.91 -3.95 -14.00
C HIS A 116 17.37 -3.78 -12.55
N ARG A 117 18.01 -2.64 -12.24
CA ARG A 117 18.45 -2.34 -10.86
C ARG A 117 17.31 -2.17 -9.87
N LEU A 118 16.13 -1.77 -10.33
CA LEU A 118 14.95 -1.62 -9.48
C LEU A 118 14.34 -2.98 -9.18
N ILE A 119 14.22 -3.85 -10.19
CA ILE A 119 13.81 -5.26 -10.05
C ILE A 119 14.72 -5.97 -9.04
N ASP A 120 16.04 -5.89 -9.20
CA ASP A 120 17.00 -6.50 -8.27
C ASP A 120 16.83 -6.00 -6.83
N ARG A 121 16.45 -4.73 -6.65
CA ARG A 121 16.19 -4.15 -5.32
C ARG A 121 14.89 -4.68 -4.73
N THR A 122 13.81 -4.76 -5.50
CA THR A 122 12.54 -5.35 -5.06
C THR A 122 12.69 -6.82 -4.68
N GLU A 123 13.46 -7.59 -5.44
CA GLU A 123 13.73 -8.99 -5.11
C GLU A 123 14.53 -9.16 -3.81
N ARG A 124 15.57 -8.33 -3.61
CA ARG A 124 16.30 -8.31 -2.33
C ARG A 124 15.41 -7.90 -1.16
N GLN A 125 14.50 -6.95 -1.36
CA GLN A 125 13.53 -6.56 -0.33
C GLN A 125 12.59 -7.71 0.02
N GLN A 126 12.04 -8.41 -0.97
CA GLN A 126 11.20 -9.59 -0.77
C GLN A 126 11.96 -10.70 -0.02
N ALA A 127 13.20 -10.98 -0.41
CA ALA A 127 14.05 -11.96 0.29
C ALA A 127 14.28 -11.57 1.76
N ARG A 128 14.48 -10.28 2.04
CA ARG A 128 14.63 -9.77 3.41
C ARG A 128 13.36 -9.94 4.23
N LEU A 129 12.20 -9.67 3.66
CA LEU A 129 10.93 -9.87 4.36
C LEU A 129 10.65 -11.35 4.63
N ARG A 130 10.97 -12.24 3.69
CA ARG A 130 10.93 -13.70 3.92
C ARG A 130 11.83 -14.11 5.08
N GLN A 131 13.04 -13.57 5.19
CA GLN A 131 13.93 -13.86 6.32
C GLN A 131 13.36 -13.36 7.66
N LEU A 132 12.69 -12.22 7.67
CA LEU A 132 12.02 -11.71 8.88
C LEU A 132 10.86 -12.62 9.30
N GLU A 133 10.08 -13.10 8.34
CA GLU A 133 9.01 -14.09 8.58
C GLU A 133 9.56 -15.37 9.23
N HIS A 134 10.65 -15.93 8.69
CA HIS A 134 11.27 -17.14 9.24
C HIS A 134 11.85 -16.97 10.66
N ARG A 135 12.14 -15.73 11.08
CA ARG A 135 12.62 -15.43 12.44
C ARG A 135 11.49 -15.11 13.41
N ALA A 136 10.32 -14.74 12.91
CA ALA A 136 9.17 -14.32 13.71
C ALA A 136 8.14 -15.44 13.94
N GLY A 137 8.19 -16.51 13.13
CA GLY A 137 7.46 -17.77 13.35
C GLY A 137 8.24 -18.74 14.22
#